data_AF-A0A7M3ZW41-F1
#
_entry.id   AF-A0A7M3ZW41-F1
#
_cell.length_a   1.000
_cell.length_b   1.000
_cell.length_c   1.000
_cell.angle_alpha   90.00
_cell.angle_beta   90.00
_cell.angle_gamma   90.00
#
_symmetry.space_group_name_H-M   'P 1'
#
loop_
_entity.id
_entity.type
_entity.pdbx_description
1 polymer ?
#
loop_
_entity_poly.entity_id
_entity_poly.type
_entity_poly.pdbx_seq_one_letter_code
_entity_poly.pdbx_strand_id
1 'polypeptide(L)'
;MGLPRSPTIKDAVSKVCECLDVHMTEGGCGWLAAVVKIRKKNADDGIKAIEAALAGHRSMKMVTVVDEDIDIGDPVRVEWAMVTRWQPDKDTIILSNQKGSSLDPSRNDDGTTSKVGFDATIAFGVDKSGFMSVQ
;
A
#
# COMPACT_ATOMS: atom_id res chain seq x y z
N MET A 1 10.69 -2.29 22.06
CA MET A 1 9.74 -1.82 21.03
C MET A 1 10.51 -0.91 20.08
N GLY A 2 10.63 -1.31 18.81
CA GLY A 2 11.37 -0.54 17.81
C GLY A 2 10.58 0.67 17.31
N LEU A 3 11.26 1.55 16.58
CA LEU A 3 10.68 2.75 15.94
C LEU A 3 9.31 2.46 15.27
N PRO A 4 8.40 3.46 15.24
CA PRO A 4 7.17 3.36 14.47
C PRO A 4 7.48 2.96 13.02
N ARG A 5 6.66 2.08 12.43
CA ARG A 5 6.91 1.55 11.07
C ARG A 5 6.49 2.51 9.97
N SER A 6 5.46 3.34 10.20
CA SER A 6 5.00 4.32 9.20
C SER A 6 6.11 5.27 8.72
N PRO A 7 6.96 5.86 9.60
CA PRO A 7 8.12 6.65 9.18
C PRO A 7 9.11 5.87 8.30
N THR A 8 9.43 4.62 8.64
CA THR A 8 10.37 3.81 7.82
C THR A 8 9.81 3.46 6.45
N ILE A 9 8.50 3.26 6.34
CA ILE A 9 7.81 3.05 5.07
C ILE A 9 7.84 4.37 4.27
N LYS A 10 7.46 5.49 4.90
CA LYS A 10 7.44 6.81 4.26
C LYS A 10 8.82 7.19 3.73
N ASP A 11 9.88 7.00 4.52
CA ASP A 11 11.25 7.27 4.09
C ASP A 11 11.70 6.40 2.91
N ALA A 12 11.22 5.16 2.83
CA ALA A 12 11.54 4.27 1.70
C ALA A 12 10.78 4.69 0.43
N VAL A 13 9.48 4.96 0.54
CA VAL A 13 8.63 5.36 -0.60
C VAL A 13 9.03 6.73 -1.13
N SER A 14 9.35 7.69 -0.25
CA SER A 14 9.80 9.04 -0.63
C SER A 14 11.09 9.07 -1.46
N LYS A 15 11.86 7.98 -1.51
CA LYS A 15 13.05 7.86 -2.36
C LYS A 15 12.72 7.55 -3.82
N VAL A 16 11.52 7.02 -4.09
CA VAL A 16 11.14 6.53 -5.42
C VAL A 16 9.98 7.32 -6.03
N CYS A 17 9.10 7.91 -5.21
CA CYS A 17 8.01 8.78 -5.66
C CYS A 17 7.60 9.78 -4.55
N GLU A 18 6.63 10.66 -4.83
CA GLU A 18 6.16 11.64 -3.86
C GLU A 18 5.17 11.01 -2.86
N CYS A 19 5.69 10.51 -1.73
CA CYS A 19 4.90 9.98 -0.62
C CYS A 19 4.39 11.11 0.28
N LEU A 20 3.07 11.21 0.44
CA LEU A 20 2.44 12.21 1.29
C LEU A 20 2.27 11.69 2.72
N ASP A 21 1.76 10.47 2.88
CA ASP A 21 1.49 9.90 4.19
C ASP A 21 1.43 8.37 4.19
N VAL A 22 1.56 7.78 5.38
CA VAL A 22 1.48 6.32 5.60
C VAL A 22 0.68 6.04 6.87
N HIS A 23 -0.35 5.21 6.74
CA HIS A 23 -1.18 4.77 7.86
C HIS A 23 -1.06 3.26 8.05
N MET A 24 -0.71 2.82 9.26
CA MET A 24 -0.73 1.40 9.61
C MET A 24 -2.14 1.04 10.05
N THR A 25 -2.81 0.18 9.27
CA THR A 25 -4.23 -0.13 9.50
C THR A 25 -4.46 -0.87 10.82
N GLU A 26 -5.60 -0.60 11.44
CA GLU A 26 -6.06 -1.30 12.65
C GLU A 26 -6.33 -2.79 12.36
N GLY A 27 -6.92 -3.11 11.20
CA GLY A 27 -7.14 -4.49 10.76
C GLY A 27 -5.83 -5.27 10.56
N GLY A 28 -4.75 -4.59 10.18
CA GLY A 28 -3.39 -5.12 10.17
C GLY A 28 -2.68 -5.11 11.52
N CYS A 29 -3.40 -4.84 12.62
CA CYS A 29 -2.88 -4.71 13.98
C CYS A 29 -1.74 -3.69 14.11
N GLY A 30 -1.73 -2.64 13.27
CA GLY A 30 -0.65 -1.66 13.24
C GLY A 30 0.69 -2.20 12.74
N TRP A 31 0.71 -3.37 12.09
CA TRP A 31 1.94 -4.08 11.74
C TRP A 31 1.92 -4.78 10.37
N LEU A 32 0.88 -5.58 10.10
CA LEU A 32 0.83 -6.46 8.94
C LEU A 32 0.31 -5.79 7.66
N ALA A 33 -0.37 -4.65 7.77
CA ALA A 33 -0.92 -3.94 6.63
C ALA A 33 -0.84 -2.41 6.79
N ALA A 34 -0.54 -1.72 5.69
CA ALA A 34 -0.50 -0.26 5.63
C ALA A 34 -1.20 0.29 4.39
N VAL A 35 -1.63 1.54 4.47
CA VAL A 35 -2.09 2.34 3.34
C VAL A 35 -1.08 3.46 3.11
N VAL A 36 -0.65 3.64 1.87
CA VAL A 36 0.34 4.64 1.46
C VAL A 36 -0.34 5.65 0.54
N LYS A 37 -0.33 6.92 0.95
CA LYS A 37 -0.85 8.03 0.15
C LYS A 37 0.26 8.66 -0.68
N ILE A 38 0.10 8.70 -1.99
CA ILE A 38 1.07 9.31 -2.90
C ILE A 38 0.45 10.43 -3.75
N ARG A 39 1.31 11.32 -4.24
CA ARG A 39 1.00 12.19 -5.39
C ARG A 39 1.62 11.58 -6.63
N LYS A 40 0.79 10.96 -7.48
CA LYS A 40 1.24 10.30 -8.71
C LYS A 40 1.74 11.33 -9.72
N LYS A 41 3.01 11.21 -10.12
CA LYS A 41 3.71 12.05 -11.10
C LYS A 41 4.14 11.26 -12.34
N ASN A 42 4.23 9.94 -12.25
CA ASN A 42 4.55 9.03 -13.34
C ASN A 42 3.60 7.83 -13.36
N ALA A 43 3.55 7.14 -14.51
CA ALA A 43 2.72 5.95 -14.68
C ALA A 43 3.04 4.81 -13.70
N ASP A 44 4.32 4.66 -13.31
CA ASP A 44 4.82 3.56 -12.51
C ASP A 44 4.98 3.86 -11.01
N ASP A 45 4.57 5.05 -10.56
CA ASP A 45 4.76 5.46 -9.15
C ASP A 45 4.01 4.54 -8.17
N GLY A 46 2.83 4.04 -8.52
CA GLY A 46 2.05 3.14 -7.64
C GLY A 46 2.77 1.82 -7.38
N ILE A 47 3.29 1.20 -8.44
CA ILE A 47 4.11 -0.02 -8.38
C ILE A 47 5.41 0.22 -7.60
N LYS A 48 6.13 1.30 -7.90
CA LYS A 48 7.35 1.68 -7.17
C LYS A 48 7.07 1.88 -5.67
N ALA A 49 5.95 2.51 -5.34
CA ALA A 49 5.54 2.74 -3.95
C ALA A 49 5.27 1.42 -3.21
N ILE A 50 4.60 0.45 -3.85
CA ILE A 50 4.37 -0.89 -3.28
C ILE A 50 5.70 -1.55 -2.91
N GLU A 51 6.62 -1.64 -3.88
CA GLU A 51 7.91 -2.30 -3.69
C GLU A 51 8.73 -1.64 -2.58
N ALA A 52 8.80 -0.29 -2.61
CA ALA A 52 9.50 0.49 -1.60
C ALA A 52 8.86 0.34 -0.20
N ALA A 53 7.53 0.28 -0.11
CA ALA A 53 6.83 0.11 1.16
C ALA A 53 7.10 -1.27 1.77
N LEU A 54 7.03 -2.34 0.97
CA LEU A 54 7.34 -3.70 1.42
C LEU A 54 8.82 -3.87 1.80
N ALA A 55 9.74 -3.13 1.15
CA ALA A 55 11.14 -3.07 1.53
C ALA A 55 11.37 -2.27 2.83
N GLY A 56 10.67 -1.15 3.00
CA GLY A 56 10.70 -0.30 4.20
C GLY A 56 10.18 -1.01 5.44
N HIS A 57 9.19 -1.89 5.29
CA HIS A 57 8.73 -2.79 6.35
C HIS A 57 8.71 -4.26 5.90
N ARG A 58 9.86 -4.93 6.02
CA ARG A 58 10.04 -6.32 5.60
C ARG A 58 9.15 -7.37 6.28
N SER A 59 8.45 -7.05 7.37
CA SER A 59 7.49 -7.97 8.01
C SER A 59 6.03 -7.69 7.62
N MET A 60 5.77 -6.59 6.91
CA MET A 60 4.45 -6.25 6.39
C MET A 60 4.03 -7.25 5.32
N LYS A 61 2.75 -7.62 5.34
CA LYS A 61 2.13 -8.58 4.44
C LYS A 61 1.41 -7.89 3.28
N MET A 62 0.78 -6.75 3.56
CA MET A 62 -0.14 -6.09 2.64
C MET A 62 0.12 -4.58 2.58
N VAL A 63 0.02 -3.99 1.39
CA VAL A 63 0.01 -2.53 1.21
C VAL A 63 -1.00 -2.10 0.16
N THR A 64 -1.77 -1.07 0.45
CA THR A 64 -2.64 -0.40 -0.53
C THR A 64 -2.07 0.99 -0.81
N VAL A 65 -1.81 1.32 -2.07
CA VAL A 65 -1.37 2.65 -2.49
C VAL A 65 -2.55 3.43 -3.05
N VAL A 66 -2.75 4.66 -2.58
CA VAL A 66 -3.89 5.51 -2.96
C VAL A 66 -3.44 6.93 -3.30
N ASP A 67 -4.28 7.67 -4.01
CA ASP A 67 -4.04 9.07 -4.34
C ASP A 67 -4.21 10.00 -3.13
N GLU A 68 -3.75 11.23 -3.31
CA GLU A 68 -3.77 12.33 -2.35
C GLU A 68 -5.16 12.73 -1.82
N ASP A 69 -6.24 12.45 -2.57
CA ASP A 69 -7.62 12.78 -2.22
C ASP A 69 -8.30 11.74 -1.30
N ILE A 70 -7.66 10.59 -1.09
CA ILE A 70 -8.17 9.54 -0.21
C ILE A 70 -7.75 9.82 1.23
N ASP A 71 -8.69 9.83 2.17
CA ASP A 71 -8.36 9.77 3.59
C ASP A 71 -7.94 8.33 3.93
N ILE A 72 -6.68 8.16 4.36
CA ILE A 72 -6.10 6.84 4.64
C ILE A 72 -6.37 6.35 6.06
N GLY A 73 -6.91 7.20 6.93
CA GLY A 73 -7.40 6.80 8.25
C GLY A 73 -8.84 6.30 8.23
N ASP A 74 -9.56 6.49 7.11
CA ASP A 74 -10.91 5.99 6.91
C ASP A 74 -10.89 4.72 6.04
N PRO A 75 -11.12 3.52 6.60
CA PRO A 75 -11.10 2.28 5.82
C PRO A 75 -12.18 2.25 4.72
N VAL A 76 -13.30 2.96 4.88
CA VAL A 76 -14.36 3.05 3.86
C VAL A 76 -13.85 3.82 2.63
N ARG A 77 -13.08 4.90 2.84
CA ARG A 77 -12.48 5.67 1.74
C ARG A 77 -11.43 4.88 0.99
N VAL A 78 -10.64 4.08 1.71
CA VAL A 78 -9.63 3.20 1.10
C VAL A 78 -10.29 2.08 0.30
N GLU A 79 -11.32 1.43 0.83
CA GLU A 79 -12.09 0.42 0.11
C GLU A 79 -12.74 1.01 -1.14
N TRP A 80 -13.33 2.21 -1.04
CA TRP A 80 -13.90 2.91 -2.20
C TRP A 80 -12.86 3.14 -3.30
N ALA A 81 -11.63 3.55 -2.95
CA ALA A 81 -10.55 3.66 -3.93
C ALA A 81 -10.23 2.31 -4.58
N MET A 82 -10.15 1.23 -3.80
CA MET A 82 -9.89 -0.12 -4.34
C MET A 82 -10.99 -0.57 -5.31
N VAL A 83 -12.27 -0.33 -5.03
CA VAL A 83 -13.33 -0.83 -5.92
C VAL A 83 -13.56 0.05 -7.16
N THR A 84 -13.04 1.29 -7.18
CA THR A 84 -13.27 2.25 -8.29
C THR A 84 -12.03 2.59 -9.11
N ARG A 85 -10.81 2.35 -8.59
CA ARG A 85 -9.54 2.75 -9.23
C ARG A 85 -8.57 1.59 -9.48
N TRP A 86 -8.87 0.40 -8.99
CA TRP A 86 -8.00 -0.78 -9.09
C TRP A 86 -8.66 -1.89 -9.93
N GLN A 87 -7.90 -2.47 -10.85
CA GLN A 87 -8.24 -3.68 -11.59
C GLN A 87 -7.39 -4.86 -11.07
N PRO A 88 -8.00 -5.87 -10.42
CA PRO A 88 -7.25 -6.92 -9.72
C PRO A 88 -6.23 -7.71 -10.56
N ASP A 89 -6.47 -7.85 -11.86
CA ASP A 89 -5.61 -8.59 -12.80
C ASP A 89 -4.40 -7.76 -13.28
N LYS A 90 -4.42 -6.44 -13.11
CA LYS A 90 -3.41 -5.51 -13.65
C LYS A 90 -2.66 -4.76 -12.57
N ASP A 91 -3.37 -4.37 -11.52
CA ASP A 91 -2.91 -3.39 -10.54
C ASP A 91 -2.52 -4.09 -9.21
N THR A 92 -2.21 -5.38 -9.27
CA THR A 92 -1.82 -6.21 -8.11
C THR A 92 -0.42 -6.78 -8.28
N ILE A 93 0.38 -6.63 -7.23
CA ILE A 93 1.67 -7.32 -7.10
C ILE A 93 1.51 -8.43 -6.07
N ILE A 94 1.82 -9.68 -6.45
CA ILE A 94 1.89 -10.82 -5.52
C ILE A 94 3.34 -11.31 -5.46
N LEU A 95 3.90 -11.34 -4.26
CA LEU A 95 5.24 -11.87 -4.00
C LEU A 95 5.13 -13.15 -3.17
N SER A 96 5.62 -14.26 -3.71
CA SER A 96 5.65 -15.55 -3.02
C SER A 96 6.97 -15.77 -2.26
N ASN A 97 6.97 -16.67 -1.28
CA ASN A 97 8.17 -17.12 -0.54
C ASN A 97 8.98 -15.98 0.10
N GLN A 98 8.29 -14.97 0.63
CA GLN A 98 8.91 -13.82 1.28
C GLN A 98 9.08 -14.03 2.77
N LYS A 99 10.12 -13.46 3.37
CA LYS A 99 10.19 -13.39 4.84
C LYS A 99 9.05 -12.51 5.37
N GLY A 100 8.30 -13.03 6.35
CA GLY A 100 7.16 -12.37 6.96
C GLY A 100 7.36 -11.99 8.42
N SER A 101 6.26 -11.64 9.09
CA SER A 101 6.26 -11.52 10.55
C SER A 101 6.10 -12.89 11.21
N SER A 102 6.76 -13.11 12.34
CA SER A 102 6.49 -14.27 13.19
C SER A 102 5.13 -14.22 13.89
N LEU A 103 4.46 -13.06 13.85
CA LEU A 103 3.12 -12.85 14.41
C LEU A 103 2.00 -13.25 13.45
N ASP A 104 2.30 -13.49 12.17
CA ASP A 104 1.32 -13.97 11.20
C ASP A 104 1.12 -15.48 11.39
N PRO A 105 -0.05 -15.95 11.87
CA PRO A 105 -0.30 -17.38 12.07
C PRO A 105 -0.50 -18.15 10.77
N SER A 106 -0.69 -17.46 9.63
CA SER A 106 -0.90 -18.09 8.32
C SER A 106 0.38 -18.26 7.50
N ARG A 107 1.53 -17.84 8.03
CA ARG A 107 2.84 -18.06 7.39
C ARG A 107 3.15 -19.56 7.33
N ASN A 108 3.99 -19.96 6.39
CA ASN A 108 4.53 -21.32 6.28
C ASN A 108 5.37 -21.69 7.51
N ASP A 109 5.55 -22.99 7.75
CA ASP A 109 6.33 -23.52 8.88
C ASP A 109 7.80 -23.04 8.86
N ASP A 110 8.36 -22.78 7.68
CA ASP A 110 9.70 -22.22 7.49
C ASP A 110 9.80 -20.71 7.77
N GLY A 111 8.67 -20.08 8.13
CA GLY A 111 8.55 -18.66 8.44
C GLY A 111 8.38 -17.74 7.23
N THR A 112 8.27 -18.30 6.01
CA THR A 112 7.94 -17.54 4.80
C THR A 112 6.44 -17.32 4.65
N THR A 113 6.04 -16.34 3.85
CA THR A 113 4.65 -16.00 3.56
C THR A 113 4.55 -15.41 2.15
N SER A 114 3.33 -15.20 1.67
CA SER A 114 3.07 -14.35 0.51
C SER A 114 2.83 -12.91 0.96
N LYS A 115 3.14 -11.96 0.07
CA LYS A 115 2.85 -10.54 0.24
C LYS A 115 2.07 -10.03 -0.94
N VAL A 116 1.29 -8.98 -0.72
CA VAL A 116 0.48 -8.36 -1.75
C VAL A 116 0.58 -6.84 -1.68
N GLY A 117 0.60 -6.20 -2.84
CA GLY A 117 0.39 -4.77 -2.98
C GLY A 117 -0.72 -4.47 -3.97
N PHE A 118 -1.49 -3.43 -3.68
CA PHE A 118 -2.58 -2.95 -4.52
C PHE A 118 -2.29 -1.52 -4.95
N ASP A 119 -2.24 -1.27 -6.27
CA ASP A 119 -2.22 0.08 -6.81
C ASP A 119 -3.67 0.54 -7.02
N ALA A 120 -4.22 1.24 -6.01
CA ALA A 120 -5.55 1.85 -6.07
C ALA A 120 -5.47 3.35 -6.40
N THR A 121 -4.45 3.74 -7.17
CA THR A 121 -4.33 5.10 -7.70
C THR A 121 -5.02 5.23 -9.06
N ILE A 122 -5.49 6.44 -9.38
CA ILE A 122 -5.99 6.74 -10.72
C ILE A 122 -4.87 6.49 -11.74
N ALA A 123 -5.22 5.87 -12.87
CA ALA A 123 -4.28 5.65 -13.97
C ALA A 123 -3.64 6.98 -14.42
N PHE A 124 -2.34 6.95 -14.74
CA PHE A 124 -1.64 8.18 -15.09
C PHE A 124 -2.14 8.76 -16.42
N GLY A 125 -2.32 10.09 -16.46
CA GLY A 125 -2.71 10.81 -17.67
C GLY A 125 -4.17 10.67 -18.10
N VAL A 126 -5.02 9.97 -17.31
CA VAL A 126 -6.46 9.91 -17.58
C VAL A 126 -7.18 11.11 -16.95
N ASP A 127 -8.35 11.44 -17.48
CA ASP A 127 -9.23 12.43 -16.87
C ASP A 127 -9.71 11.92 -15.50
N LYS A 128 -9.45 12.71 -14.45
CA LYS A 128 -9.78 12.37 -13.07
C LYS A 128 -11.26 12.58 -12.75
N SER A 129 -12.01 13.30 -13.59
CA SER A 129 -13.40 13.71 -13.28
C SER A 129 -14.31 12.52 -12.93
N GLY A 130 -14.18 11.39 -13.64
CA GLY A 130 -14.94 10.17 -13.39
C GLY A 130 -14.51 9.36 -12.17
N PHE A 131 -13.41 9.74 -11.52
CA PHE A 131 -12.83 9.05 -10.37
C PHE A 131 -12.93 9.86 -9.07
N MET A 132 -13.61 11.01 -9.07
CA MET A 132 -13.81 11.82 -7.88
C MET A 132 -15.10 11.41 -7.15
N SER A 133 -15.00 11.26 -5.83
CA SER A 133 -16.17 11.04 -4.97
C SER A 133 -17.05 12.28 -4.92
N VAL A 134 -18.37 12.10 -4.99
CA VAL A 134 -19.37 13.16 -4.76
C VAL A 134 -19.86 13.21 -3.30
N GLN A 135 -19.43 12.24 -2.49
CA GLN A 135 -19.64 12.17 -1.04
C GLN A 135 -18.50 12.86 -0.32
#